data_AF-A0A8J7JCU4-F1
#
_entry.id   AF-A0A8J7JCU4-F1
#
_cell.length_a   1.000
_cell.length_b   1.000
_cell.length_c   1.000
_cell.angle_alpha   90.00
_cell.angle_beta   90.00
_cell.angle_gamma   90.00
#
_symmetry.space_group_name_H-M   'P 1'
#
loop_
_entity.id
_entity.type
_entity.pdbx_description
1 polymer ?
#
loop_
_entity_poly.entity_id
_entity_poly.type
_entity_poly.pdbx_seq_one_letter_code
_entity_poly.pdbx_strand_id
1 'polypeptide(L)'
;MKMRTNIAGAALLAGLFSLFLTGCGNSSATGTTTGTTTAPAAPTAPTGVTATSGINKIVLTWTAVPGATTYHVYWSTDPNVTPATGTKVDVGSWIKYEQVGLYVSQTYYYVVTAVGPGGESAPSQQAATVVATDGQNLYENNCAHCHGPITATTITNGTPDRIQAMIANNTGGMGVLSTLTLDQINTIAAQLPCH
;
A
#
# COMPACT_ATOMS: atom_id res chain seq x y z
N MET A 1 22.85 40.57 20.24
CA MET A 1 21.77 41.59 20.29
C MET A 1 20.46 40.84 20.03
N LYS A 2 19.50 40.61 20.92
CA LYS A 2 19.09 41.10 22.25
C LYS A 2 19.28 39.99 23.30
N MET A 3 19.94 40.20 24.44
CA MET A 3 19.52 40.84 25.71
C MET A 3 18.44 40.08 26.51
N ARG A 4 18.81 39.86 27.77
CA ARG A 4 18.27 39.01 28.85
C ARG A 4 17.02 39.60 29.48
N THR A 5 16.20 38.78 30.15
CA THR A 5 15.68 39.15 31.50
C THR A 5 15.37 37.91 32.34
N ASN A 6 16.11 37.77 33.45
CA ASN A 6 15.75 36.95 34.61
C ASN A 6 14.82 37.77 35.51
N ILE A 7 13.83 37.14 36.15
CA ILE A 7 13.25 37.67 37.38
C ILE A 7 13.31 36.56 38.43
N ALA A 8 14.00 36.88 39.52
CA ALA A 8 14.09 36.13 40.75
C ALA A 8 13.14 36.73 41.79
N GLY A 9 12.82 35.92 42.82
CA GLY A 9 12.31 36.38 44.11
C GLY A 9 10.85 35.99 44.35
N ALA A 10 10.42 35.64 45.56
CA ALA A 10 11.08 35.40 46.83
C ALA A 10 10.02 34.75 47.75
N ALA A 11 10.49 34.06 48.77
CA ALA A 11 9.71 33.35 49.79
C ALA A 11 8.77 34.25 50.63
N LEU A 12 7.77 33.66 51.31
CA LEU A 12 7.67 33.59 52.78
C LEU A 12 6.27 33.17 53.29
N LEU A 13 6.32 32.22 54.25
CA LEU A 13 5.56 32.10 55.51
C LEU A 13 4.10 31.63 55.58
N ALA A 14 3.99 30.45 56.23
CA ALA A 14 3.25 30.14 57.46
C ALA A 14 1.71 30.10 57.46
N GLY A 15 1.20 28.95 57.92
CA GLY A 15 -0.19 28.77 58.33
C GLY A 15 -0.48 27.34 58.78
N LEU A 16 0.20 26.87 59.82
CA LEU A 16 -0.20 25.68 60.58
C LEU A 16 -1.45 26.05 61.40
N PHE A 17 -2.59 25.45 61.09
CA PHE A 17 -3.75 25.44 61.97
C PHE A 17 -4.33 24.02 62.04
N SER A 18 -3.84 23.26 63.03
CA SER A 18 -4.41 21.96 63.39
C SER A 18 -5.68 22.20 64.20
N LEU A 19 -6.85 21.96 63.59
CA LEU A 19 -8.12 21.88 64.29
C LEU A 19 -8.53 20.40 64.37
N PHE A 20 -8.46 19.83 65.57
CA PHE A 20 -9.07 18.53 65.86
C PHE A 20 -10.57 18.72 66.02
N LEU A 21 -11.36 18.17 65.08
CA LEU A 21 -12.80 17.99 65.26
C LEU A 21 -13.11 16.49 65.15
N THR A 22 -13.35 15.86 66.29
CA THR A 22 -13.89 14.51 66.39
C THR A 22 -15.38 14.58 66.03
N GLY A 23 -15.71 14.24 64.79
CA GLY A 23 -17.09 14.06 64.34
C GLY A 23 -17.42 12.58 64.22
N CYS A 24 -18.25 12.06 65.12
CA CYS A 24 -18.89 10.75 64.94
C CYS A 24 -20.04 10.85 63.93
N GLY A 25 -20.09 9.90 62.99
CA GLY A 25 -21.33 9.44 62.35
C GLY A 25 -21.83 10.25 61.15
N ASN A 26 -21.65 9.71 59.94
CA ASN A 26 -22.77 9.22 59.14
C ASN A 26 -22.22 8.42 57.94
N SER A 27 -22.59 7.15 57.87
CA SER A 27 -22.34 6.29 56.72
C SER A 27 -23.17 6.77 55.53
N SER A 28 -22.60 7.64 54.72
CA SER A 28 -23.09 7.89 53.37
C SER A 28 -22.16 7.13 52.43
N ALA A 29 -22.60 5.94 52.02
CA ALA A 29 -21.97 5.20 50.95
C ALA A 29 -22.01 6.05 49.67
N THR A 30 -20.98 6.87 49.45
CA THR A 30 -20.65 7.36 48.13
C THR A 30 -20.28 6.12 47.33
N GLY A 31 -21.23 5.64 46.53
CA GLY A 31 -20.96 4.61 45.54
C GLY A 31 -19.84 5.12 44.66
N THR A 32 -18.63 4.63 44.90
CA THR A 32 -17.53 4.70 43.95
C THR A 32 -18.01 3.91 42.75
N THR A 33 -18.65 4.56 41.79
CA THR A 33 -18.70 4.05 40.43
C THR A 33 -17.27 4.04 39.95
N THR A 34 -16.56 2.94 40.20
CA THR A 34 -15.38 2.55 39.43
C THR A 34 -15.89 2.35 38.00
N GLY A 35 -16.00 3.45 37.27
CA GLY A 35 -16.18 3.41 35.83
C GLY A 35 -14.95 2.73 35.27
N THR A 36 -15.06 1.44 34.99
CA THR A 36 -14.06 0.74 34.20
C THR A 36 -14.11 1.36 32.82
N THR A 37 -13.28 2.37 32.57
CA THR A 37 -13.02 2.88 31.24
C THR A 37 -12.24 1.79 30.49
N THR A 38 -12.99 0.88 29.86
CA THR A 38 -12.40 -0.14 28.98
C THR A 38 -11.68 0.58 27.84
N ALA A 39 -10.41 0.29 27.66
CA ALA A 39 -9.64 0.84 26.54
C ALA A 39 -10.36 0.50 25.22
N PRO A 40 -10.40 1.43 24.25
CA PRO A 40 -11.02 1.15 22.96
C PRO A 40 -10.41 -0.08 22.31
N ALA A 41 -11.23 -0.91 21.67
CA ALA A 41 -10.73 -2.02 20.87
C ALA A 41 -10.09 -1.49 19.57
N ALA A 42 -9.05 -2.19 19.08
CA ALA A 42 -8.51 -1.92 17.76
C ALA A 42 -9.58 -2.17 16.68
N PRO A 43 -9.52 -1.48 15.52
CA PRO A 43 -10.41 -1.76 14.41
C PRO A 43 -10.29 -3.21 13.90
N THR A 44 -11.28 -3.66 13.14
CA THR A 44 -11.20 -4.95 12.44
C THR A 44 -10.18 -4.89 11.30
N ALA A 45 -9.64 -6.03 10.90
CA ALA A 45 -8.77 -6.09 9.72
C ALA A 45 -9.50 -5.60 8.45
N PRO A 46 -8.86 -4.80 7.59
CA PRO A 46 -9.42 -4.43 6.30
C PRO A 46 -9.77 -5.65 5.43
N THR A 47 -10.87 -5.55 4.69
CA THR A 47 -11.33 -6.57 3.74
C THR A 47 -11.51 -5.98 2.35
N GLY A 48 -11.73 -6.83 1.35
CA GLY A 48 -11.89 -6.38 -0.04
C GLY A 48 -10.61 -5.75 -0.61
N VAL A 49 -9.44 -6.16 -0.11
CA VAL A 49 -8.15 -5.64 -0.59
C VAL A 49 -7.89 -6.18 -2.00
N THR A 50 -7.75 -5.27 -2.97
CA THR A 50 -7.50 -5.62 -4.37
C THR A 50 -6.31 -4.83 -4.89
N ALA A 51 -5.38 -5.52 -5.55
CA ALA A 51 -4.25 -4.92 -6.25
C ALA A 51 -4.49 -4.95 -7.76
N THR A 52 -4.72 -3.78 -8.35
CA THR A 52 -4.94 -3.63 -9.80
C THR A 52 -3.68 -3.14 -10.47
N SER A 53 -3.20 -3.90 -11.44
CA SER A 53 -1.98 -3.60 -12.18
C SER A 53 -2.21 -2.52 -13.24
N GLY A 54 -1.20 -1.67 -13.45
CA GLY A 54 -1.09 -0.74 -14.58
C GLY A 54 0.36 -0.65 -15.06
N ILE A 55 0.62 0.18 -16.06
CA ILE A 55 1.97 0.36 -16.61
C ILE A 55 2.86 0.99 -15.54
N ASN A 56 3.88 0.23 -15.11
CA ASN A 56 4.87 0.62 -14.09
C ASN A 56 4.23 1.06 -12.75
N LYS A 57 3.02 0.59 -12.45
CA LYS A 57 2.29 0.96 -11.24
C LYS A 57 1.28 -0.09 -10.79
N ILE A 58 0.90 0.00 -9.53
CA ILE A 58 -0.20 -0.77 -8.93
C ILE A 58 -1.11 0.18 -8.16
N VAL A 59 -2.42 0.02 -8.33
CA VAL A 59 -3.44 0.69 -7.53
C VAL A 59 -4.04 -0.33 -6.57
N LEU A 60 -3.88 -0.09 -5.28
CA LEU A 60 -4.48 -0.87 -4.20
C LEU A 60 -5.75 -0.17 -3.71
N THR A 61 -6.83 -0.93 -3.50
CA THR A 61 -8.07 -0.44 -2.88
C THR A 61 -8.58 -1.42 -1.83
N TRP A 62 -9.34 -0.94 -0.86
CA TRP A 62 -9.95 -1.77 0.19
C TRP A 62 -11.25 -1.16 0.72
N THR A 63 -12.01 -1.94 1.48
CA THR A 63 -13.25 -1.48 2.11
C THR A 63 -12.93 -0.65 3.36
N ALA A 64 -13.65 0.46 3.55
CA ALA A 64 -13.53 1.29 4.74
C ALA A 64 -13.90 0.50 6.02
N VAL A 65 -13.05 0.62 7.05
CA VAL A 65 -13.21 -0.02 8.36
C VAL A 65 -13.77 0.99 9.37
N PRO A 66 -14.93 0.72 10.01
CA PRO A 66 -15.45 1.56 11.09
C PRO A 66 -14.44 1.71 12.25
N GLY A 67 -14.28 2.93 12.74
CA GLY A 67 -13.34 3.25 13.81
C GLY A 67 -11.87 3.42 13.37
N ALA A 68 -11.57 3.22 12.08
CA ALA A 68 -10.26 3.56 11.52
C ALA A 68 -10.12 5.08 11.33
N THR A 69 -8.95 5.59 11.70
CA THR A 69 -8.51 6.99 11.56
C THR A 69 -7.43 7.13 10.49
N THR A 70 -6.59 6.10 10.34
CA THR A 70 -5.65 5.94 9.23
C THR A 70 -5.55 4.46 8.83
N TYR A 71 -4.87 4.20 7.72
CA TYR A 71 -4.46 2.87 7.29
C TYR A 71 -2.95 2.83 7.06
N HIS A 72 -2.36 1.66 7.26
CA HIS A 72 -1.02 1.38 6.77
C HIS A 72 -1.09 0.33 5.67
N VAL A 73 -0.36 0.57 4.59
CA VAL A 73 -0.06 -0.43 3.56
C VAL A 73 1.33 -0.99 3.83
N TYR A 74 1.46 -2.30 3.78
CA TYR A 74 2.74 -2.99 3.85
C TYR A 74 2.93 -3.76 2.55
N TRP A 75 4.10 -3.60 1.92
CA TRP A 75 4.37 -4.23 0.64
C TRP A 75 5.76 -4.87 0.56
N SER A 76 5.88 -5.89 -0.29
CA SER A 76 7.15 -6.57 -0.59
C SER A 76 7.12 -7.16 -2.01
N THR A 77 8.29 -7.45 -2.57
CA THR A 77 8.43 -8.31 -3.76
C THR A 77 8.50 -9.80 -3.39
N ASP A 78 8.65 -10.12 -2.11
CA ASP A 78 8.59 -11.49 -1.59
C ASP A 78 7.17 -11.84 -1.14
N PRO A 79 6.72 -13.09 -1.35
CA PRO A 79 5.42 -13.55 -0.88
C PRO A 79 5.35 -13.59 0.66
N ASN A 80 4.13 -13.64 1.19
CA ASN A 80 3.83 -13.68 2.63
C ASN A 80 4.26 -12.41 3.36
N VAL A 81 3.96 -11.25 2.77
CA VAL A 81 4.24 -9.96 3.39
C VAL A 81 3.44 -9.79 4.69
N THR A 82 4.09 -9.26 5.71
CA THR A 82 3.51 -8.96 7.02
C THR A 82 3.91 -7.55 7.46
N PRO A 83 3.28 -6.99 8.50
CA PRO A 83 3.74 -5.73 9.09
C PRO A 83 5.21 -5.72 9.56
N ALA A 84 5.80 -6.89 9.81
CA ALA A 84 7.20 -7.02 10.25
C ALA A 84 8.19 -7.14 9.08
N THR A 85 7.74 -7.63 7.93
CA THR A 85 8.61 -7.91 6.76
C THR A 85 8.42 -6.94 5.61
N GLY A 86 7.27 -6.28 5.54
CA GLY A 86 6.93 -5.36 4.46
C GLY A 86 7.43 -3.94 4.69
N THR A 87 7.64 -3.23 3.58
CA THR A 87 7.83 -1.78 3.60
C THR A 87 6.50 -1.12 3.95
N LYS A 88 6.49 -0.37 5.06
CA LYS A 88 5.31 0.34 5.58
C LYS A 88 5.11 1.68 4.91
N VAL A 89 3.86 1.99 4.56
CA VAL A 89 3.41 3.29 4.06
C VAL A 89 2.16 3.71 4.83
N ASP A 90 2.18 4.91 5.43
CA ASP A 90 0.99 5.54 6.00
C ASP A 90 0.23 6.27 4.89
N VAL A 91 -1.03 5.90 4.70
CA VAL A 91 -1.88 6.42 3.62
C VAL A 91 -3.03 7.26 4.16
N GLY A 92 -3.01 7.65 5.44
CA GLY A 92 -4.07 8.43 6.04
C GLY A 92 -5.43 7.70 6.02
N SER A 93 -6.51 8.48 5.97
CA SER A 93 -7.88 7.94 5.91
C SER A 93 -8.31 7.49 4.52
N TRP A 94 -7.41 7.47 3.53
CA TRP A 94 -7.74 7.04 2.17
C TRP A 94 -7.96 5.52 2.14
N ILE A 95 -8.91 5.08 1.31
CA ILE A 95 -9.17 3.65 1.05
C ILE A 95 -8.54 3.18 -0.27
N LYS A 96 -7.51 3.91 -0.72
CA LYS A 96 -6.77 3.67 -1.95
C LYS A 96 -5.31 4.05 -1.77
N TYR A 97 -4.42 3.35 -2.47
CA TYR A 97 -3.01 3.66 -2.55
C TYR A 97 -2.49 3.36 -3.96
N GLU A 98 -1.82 4.32 -4.60
CA GLU A 98 -1.15 4.12 -5.89
C GLU A 98 0.35 4.06 -5.66
N GLN A 99 0.97 2.93 -6.01
CA GLN A 99 2.42 2.77 -6.03
C GLN A 99 2.91 2.87 -7.46
N VAL A 100 3.78 3.84 -7.73
CA VAL A 100 4.36 4.13 -9.05
C VAL A 100 5.85 3.78 -9.10
N GLY A 101 6.43 3.75 -10.29
CA GLY A 101 7.85 3.49 -10.49
C GLY A 101 8.23 2.04 -10.24
N LEU A 102 7.27 1.12 -10.43
CA LEU A 102 7.49 -0.30 -10.21
C LEU A 102 8.17 -0.95 -11.40
N TYR A 103 8.96 -1.99 -11.12
CA TYR A 103 9.52 -2.84 -12.16
C TYR A 103 8.39 -3.67 -12.79
N VAL A 104 8.32 -3.64 -14.12
CA VAL A 104 7.37 -4.44 -14.90
C VAL A 104 7.69 -5.93 -14.82
N SER A 105 6.69 -6.80 -15.04
CA SER A 105 6.83 -8.26 -14.89
C SER A 105 7.28 -8.74 -13.51
N GLN A 106 7.30 -7.86 -12.51
CA GLN A 106 7.56 -8.21 -11.12
C GLN A 106 6.25 -8.33 -10.36
N THR A 107 6.13 -9.38 -9.54
CA THR A 107 5.02 -9.53 -8.59
C THR A 107 5.28 -8.67 -7.36
N TYR A 108 4.26 -7.94 -6.93
CA TYR A 108 4.25 -7.22 -5.66
C TYR A 108 3.11 -7.74 -4.78
N TYR A 109 3.40 -7.86 -3.49
CA TYR A 109 2.52 -8.38 -2.46
C TYR A 109 2.17 -7.27 -1.48
N TYR A 110 0.91 -7.22 -1.05
CA TYR A 110 0.37 -6.17 -0.19
C TYR A 110 -0.50 -6.74 0.93
N VAL A 111 -0.37 -6.18 2.13
CA VAL A 111 -1.37 -6.27 3.20
C VAL A 111 -1.69 -4.87 3.72
N VAL A 112 -2.91 -4.68 4.22
CA VAL A 112 -3.38 -3.41 4.77
C VAL A 112 -3.83 -3.61 6.21
N THR A 113 -3.51 -2.67 7.09
CA THR A 113 -4.05 -2.59 8.46
C THR A 113 -4.85 -1.30 8.63
N ALA A 114 -5.84 -1.33 9.52
CA ALA A 114 -6.58 -0.17 9.96
C ALA A 114 -6.06 0.28 11.33
N VAL A 115 -5.99 1.59 11.56
CA VAL A 115 -5.48 2.16 12.83
C VAL A 115 -6.55 3.05 13.43
N GLY A 116 -6.89 2.81 14.69
CA GLY A 116 -7.87 3.60 15.44
C GLY A 116 -7.42 3.86 16.87
N PRO A 117 -8.30 4.43 17.72
CA PRO A 117 -7.97 4.74 19.13
C PRO A 117 -7.55 3.53 19.96
N GLY A 118 -7.99 2.32 19.57
CA GLY A 118 -7.58 1.06 20.21
C GLY A 118 -6.31 0.43 19.65
N GLY A 119 -5.61 1.12 18.75
CA GLY A 119 -4.39 0.64 18.11
C GLY A 119 -4.59 0.18 16.66
N GLU A 120 -3.58 -0.54 16.16
CA GLU A 120 -3.53 -1.10 14.81
C GLU A 120 -4.19 -2.48 14.77
N SER A 121 -4.96 -2.73 13.72
CA SER A 121 -5.65 -4.01 13.49
C SER A 121 -4.67 -5.12 13.11
N ALA A 122 -5.17 -6.36 13.10
CA ALA A 122 -4.53 -7.42 12.32
C ALA A 122 -4.46 -7.04 10.82
N PRO A 123 -3.48 -7.57 10.05
CA PRO A 123 -3.39 -7.34 8.61
C PRO A 123 -4.55 -8.00 7.87
N SER A 124 -4.89 -7.43 6.71
CA SER A 124 -5.81 -8.03 5.75
C SER A 124 -5.27 -9.36 5.20
N GLN A 125 -6.13 -10.07 4.45
CA GLN A 125 -5.63 -11.06 3.50
C GLN A 125 -4.68 -10.38 2.50
N GLN A 126 -3.65 -11.12 2.09
CA GLN A 126 -2.66 -10.63 1.14
C GLN A 126 -3.27 -10.48 -0.26
N ALA A 127 -3.09 -9.31 -0.86
CA ALA A 127 -3.31 -9.08 -2.28
C ALA A 127 -1.97 -9.14 -3.02
N ALA A 128 -2.00 -9.57 -4.29
CA ALA A 128 -0.82 -9.58 -5.13
C ALA A 128 -1.20 -9.35 -6.59
N THR A 129 -0.31 -8.75 -7.35
CA THR A 129 -0.44 -8.66 -8.81
C THR A 129 0.93 -8.50 -9.46
N VAL A 130 1.00 -8.82 -10.75
CA VAL A 130 2.19 -8.61 -11.57
C VAL A 130 2.05 -7.26 -12.27
N VAL A 131 3.08 -6.43 -12.21
CA VAL A 131 3.08 -5.11 -12.86
C VAL A 131 3.06 -5.28 -14.37
N ALA A 132 2.09 -4.65 -15.04
CA ALA A 132 1.91 -4.76 -16.47
C ALA A 132 3.06 -4.08 -17.23
N THR A 133 3.55 -4.75 -18.27
CA THR A 133 4.39 -4.16 -19.30
C THR A 133 3.54 -3.37 -20.29
N ASP A 134 4.09 -2.29 -20.84
CA ASP A 134 3.47 -1.55 -21.93
C ASP A 134 3.68 -2.30 -23.27
N GLY A 135 2.76 -3.20 -23.60
CA GLY A 135 2.80 -3.98 -24.84
C GLY A 135 2.82 -3.11 -26.10
N GLN A 136 2.16 -1.95 -26.07
CA GLN A 136 2.11 -1.03 -27.22
C GLN A 136 3.49 -0.40 -27.43
N ASN A 137 4.09 0.15 -26.37
CA ASN A 137 5.43 0.74 -26.45
C ASN A 137 6.49 -0.32 -26.83
N LEU A 138 6.35 -1.55 -26.32
CA LEU A 138 7.20 -2.66 -26.72
C LEU A 138 7.08 -2.96 -28.22
N TYR A 139 5.88 -2.99 -28.78
CA TYR A 139 5.68 -3.18 -30.22
C TYR A 139 6.29 -2.01 -31.02
N GLU A 140 6.03 -0.77 -30.62
CA GLU A 140 6.54 0.42 -31.30
C GLU A 140 8.07 0.44 -31.36
N ASN A 141 8.75 0.10 -30.27
CA ASN A 141 10.21 0.12 -30.22
C ASN A 141 10.89 -1.07 -30.89
N ASN A 142 10.24 -2.24 -30.94
CA ASN A 142 10.89 -3.49 -31.36
C ASN A 142 10.39 -4.04 -32.69
N CYS A 143 9.16 -3.69 -33.10
CA CYS A 143 8.49 -4.33 -34.23
C CYS A 143 8.10 -3.32 -35.32
N ALA A 144 7.71 -2.10 -34.94
CA ALA A 144 7.10 -1.16 -35.86
C ALA A 144 8.04 -0.68 -36.99
N HIS A 145 9.36 -0.71 -36.78
CA HIS A 145 10.32 -0.38 -37.83
C HIS A 145 10.20 -1.30 -39.06
N CYS A 146 9.94 -2.59 -38.85
CA CYS A 146 9.81 -3.57 -39.93
C CYS A 146 8.35 -3.82 -40.33
N HIS A 147 7.40 -3.65 -39.40
CA HIS A 147 6.00 -4.06 -39.58
C HIS A 147 5.01 -2.90 -39.69
N GLY A 148 5.50 -1.66 -39.62
CA GLY A 148 4.66 -0.47 -39.55
C GLY A 148 4.08 -0.26 -38.15
N PRO A 149 3.41 0.88 -37.92
CA PRO A 149 2.78 1.18 -36.63
C PRO A 149 1.66 0.18 -36.34
N ILE A 150 1.35 -0.01 -35.07
CA ILE A 150 0.38 -1.04 -34.64
C ILE A 150 -1.02 -0.84 -35.25
N THR A 151 -1.38 0.40 -35.55
CA THR A 151 -2.64 0.79 -36.18
C THR A 151 -2.71 0.46 -37.68
N ALA A 152 -1.59 0.11 -38.33
CA ALA A 152 -1.50 -0.14 -39.76
C ALA A 152 -0.74 -1.44 -40.11
N THR A 153 -0.32 -2.21 -39.11
CA THR A 153 0.40 -3.47 -39.31
C THR A 153 -0.48 -4.51 -39.99
N THR A 154 0.11 -5.25 -40.92
CA THR A 154 -0.52 -6.41 -41.55
C THR A 154 -0.27 -7.71 -40.77
N ILE A 155 0.44 -7.65 -39.64
CA ILE A 155 0.58 -8.80 -38.75
C ILE A 155 -0.77 -9.02 -38.08
N THR A 156 -1.44 -10.09 -38.49
CA THR A 156 -2.67 -10.57 -37.89
C THR A 156 -2.43 -11.91 -37.19
N ASN A 157 -3.18 -12.18 -36.12
CA ASN A 157 -3.12 -13.43 -35.36
C ASN A 157 -1.68 -13.80 -34.92
N GLY A 158 -0.93 -12.81 -34.45
CA GLY A 158 0.35 -13.04 -33.81
C GLY A 158 0.13 -13.60 -32.42
N THR A 159 0.19 -14.92 -32.26
CA THR A 159 0.17 -15.56 -30.93
C THR A 159 1.55 -15.45 -30.29
N PRO A 160 1.66 -15.48 -28.95
CA PRO A 160 2.95 -15.48 -28.28
C PRO A 160 3.87 -16.61 -28.77
N ASP A 161 3.33 -17.83 -28.92
CA ASP A 161 4.07 -18.99 -29.41
C ASP A 161 4.63 -18.77 -30.81
N ARG A 162 3.85 -18.14 -31.70
CA ARG A 162 4.29 -17.84 -33.07
C ARG A 162 5.41 -16.81 -33.06
N ILE A 163 5.28 -15.74 -32.27
CA ILE A 163 6.32 -14.72 -32.15
C ILE A 163 7.61 -15.35 -31.59
N GLN A 164 7.49 -16.16 -30.53
CA GLN A 164 8.62 -16.83 -29.91
C GLN A 164 9.32 -17.80 -30.90
N ALA A 165 8.55 -18.57 -31.68
CA ALA A 165 9.10 -19.45 -32.70
C ALA A 165 9.85 -18.69 -33.80
N MET A 166 9.34 -17.53 -34.23
CA MET A 166 9.99 -16.70 -35.25
C MET A 166 11.30 -16.08 -34.73
N ILE A 167 11.33 -15.65 -33.46
CA ILE A 167 12.56 -15.18 -32.80
C ILE A 167 13.58 -16.33 -32.69
N ALA A 168 13.16 -17.50 -32.21
CA ALA A 168 14.03 -18.66 -32.01
C ALA A 168 14.64 -19.17 -33.33
N ASN A 169 13.85 -19.15 -34.41
CA ASN A 169 14.31 -19.56 -35.75
C ASN A 169 14.99 -18.42 -36.53
N ASN A 170 15.11 -17.23 -35.94
CA ASN A 170 15.60 -16.01 -36.59
C ASN A 170 14.90 -15.72 -37.94
N THR A 171 13.61 -16.04 -38.04
CA THR A 171 12.86 -15.88 -39.28
C THR A 171 12.74 -14.40 -39.61
N GLY A 172 13.16 -14.00 -40.82
CA GLY A 172 13.11 -12.59 -41.23
C GLY A 172 13.97 -11.64 -40.39
N GLY A 173 14.97 -12.16 -39.66
CA GLY A 173 15.85 -11.36 -38.81
C GLY A 173 15.31 -11.10 -37.40
N MET A 174 14.22 -11.75 -36.98
CA MET A 174 13.60 -11.55 -35.66
C MET A 174 14.48 -11.99 -34.47
N GLY A 175 15.61 -12.67 -34.70
CA GLY A 175 16.52 -13.11 -33.63
C GLY A 175 17.13 -11.95 -32.84
N VAL A 176 17.14 -10.73 -33.38
CA VAL A 176 17.54 -9.51 -32.65
C VAL A 176 16.66 -9.22 -31.43
N LEU A 177 15.46 -9.80 -31.37
CA LEU A 177 14.50 -9.65 -30.28
C LEU A 177 14.63 -10.75 -29.20
N SER A 178 15.67 -11.57 -29.25
CA SER A 178 15.90 -12.67 -28.30
C SER A 178 16.08 -12.22 -26.84
N THR A 179 16.28 -10.93 -26.60
CA THR A 179 16.32 -10.34 -25.24
C THR A 179 14.94 -10.07 -24.64
N LEU A 180 13.87 -10.14 -25.44
CA LEU A 180 12.51 -9.96 -24.92
C LEU A 180 12.10 -11.16 -24.06
N THR A 181 11.54 -10.89 -22.89
CA THR A 181 10.98 -11.94 -22.02
C THR A 181 9.66 -12.48 -22.58
N LEU A 182 9.24 -13.65 -22.08
CA LEU A 182 7.95 -14.24 -22.48
C LEU A 182 6.77 -13.30 -22.15
N ASP A 183 6.80 -12.60 -21.02
CA ASP A 183 5.78 -11.62 -20.66
C ASP A 183 5.73 -10.42 -21.61
N GLN A 184 6.90 -9.95 -22.05
CA GLN A 184 6.98 -8.89 -23.05
C GLN A 184 6.41 -9.36 -24.39
N ILE A 185 6.73 -10.59 -24.81
CA ILE A 185 6.14 -11.20 -26.02
C ILE A 185 4.63 -11.36 -25.88
N ASN A 186 4.14 -11.82 -24.72
CA ASN A 186 2.72 -11.96 -24.43
C ASN A 186 1.99 -10.62 -24.55
N THR A 187 2.58 -9.56 -23.99
CA THR A 187 1.97 -8.22 -24.03
C THR A 187 2.04 -7.57 -25.40
N ILE A 188 3.11 -7.80 -26.18
CA ILE A 188 3.17 -7.42 -27.60
C ILE A 188 2.06 -8.13 -28.38
N ALA A 189 1.95 -9.45 -28.23
CA ALA A 189 0.95 -10.27 -28.92
C ALA A 189 -0.48 -9.79 -28.61
N ALA A 190 -0.74 -9.44 -27.35
CA ALA A 190 -2.05 -8.93 -26.91
C ALA A 190 -2.45 -7.59 -27.55
N GLN A 191 -1.52 -6.83 -28.13
CA GLN A 191 -1.83 -5.60 -28.85
C GLN A 191 -2.13 -5.82 -30.34
N LEU A 192 -1.77 -6.99 -30.89
CA LEU A 192 -1.92 -7.25 -32.32
C LEU A 192 -3.40 -7.42 -32.68
N PRO A 193 -3.86 -6.86 -33.81
CA PRO A 193 -5.25 -6.99 -34.23
C PRO A 193 -5.64 -8.47 -34.44
N CYS A 194 -6.78 -8.85 -33.87
CA CYS A 194 -7.48 -10.08 -34.24
C CYS A 194 -8.13 -9.86 -35.61
N HIS A 195 -7.80 -10.67 -36.63
CA HIS A 195 -8.52 -10.69 -37.90
C HIS A 195 -8.97 -12.11 -38.22
#